data_AF-A0A2G6CZL8-F1
#
_entry.id   AF-A0A2G6CZL8-F1
#
_cell.length_a   1.000
_cell.length_b   1.000
_cell.length_c   1.000
_cell.angle_alpha   90.00
_cell.angle_beta   90.00
_cell.angle_gamma   90.00
#
_symmetry.space_group_name_H-M   'P 1'
#
loop_
_entity.id
_entity.type
_entity.pdbx_description
1 polymer ?
#
loop_
_entity_poly.entity_id
_entity_poly.type
_entity_poly.pdbx_seq_one_letter_code
_entity_poly.pdbx_strand_id
1 'polypeptide(L)' 'MKRTNAGLDAARKRGRIGGRKRAKTESKLKSAKRLFADGVPPKDVARDLGVSVPTLYRWLPASERCKI' A
#
# COMPACT_ATOMS: atom_id res chain seq x y z
N MET A 1 -33.10 9.06 -12.81
CA MET A 1 -32.18 8.27 -11.95
C MET A 1 -31.41 9.19 -11.00
N LYS A 2 -31.78 9.29 -9.71
CA LYS A 2 -31.03 10.06 -8.66
C LYS A 2 -30.93 9.31 -7.31
N ARG A 3 -31.29 8.01 -7.26
CA ARG A 3 -31.39 7.26 -5.99
C ARG A 3 -30.05 6.71 -5.48
N THR A 4 -29.13 6.38 -6.38
CA THR A 4 -27.85 5.73 -6.03
C THR A 4 -26.83 6.72 -5.45
N ASN A 5 -26.75 7.94 -6.01
CA ASN A 5 -25.78 8.94 -5.57
C ASN A 5 -26.10 9.47 -4.17
N ALA A 6 -27.38 9.64 -3.83
CA ALA A 6 -27.82 10.03 -2.49
C ALA A 6 -27.46 8.96 -1.43
N GLY A 7 -27.58 7.67 -1.78
CA GLY A 7 -27.15 6.57 -0.93
C GLY A 7 -25.63 6.53 -0.71
N LEU A 8 -24.84 6.77 -1.77
CA LEU A 8 -23.39 6.85 -1.69
C LEU A 8 -22.93 8.06 -0.85
N ASP A 9 -23.59 9.21 -0.99
CA ASP A 9 -23.28 10.41 -0.20
C ASP A 9 -23.59 10.20 1.29
N ALA A 10 -24.76 9.62 1.60
CA ALA A 10 -25.13 9.27 2.96
C ALA A 10 -24.18 8.20 3.57
N ALA A 11 -23.64 7.27 2.77
CA ALA A 11 -22.65 6.31 3.23
C ALA A 11 -21.27 6.97 3.47
N ARG A 12 -20.87 7.90 2.61
CA ARG A 12 -19.62 8.68 2.78
C ARG A 12 -19.67 9.56 4.03
N LYS A 13 -20.81 10.23 4.29
CA LYS A 13 -21.07 11.01 5.52
C LYS A 13 -20.99 10.15 6.79
N ARG A 14 -21.38 8.87 6.70
CA ARG A 14 -21.23 7.88 7.78
C ARG A 14 -19.80 7.32 7.92
N GLY A 15 -18.81 7.91 7.24
CA GLY A 15 -17.41 7.50 7.30
C GLY A 15 -17.07 6.27 6.47
N ARG A 16 -17.99 5.78 5.64
CA ARG A 16 -17.71 4.62 4.78
C ARG A 16 -16.85 5.05 3.60
N ILE A 17 -15.55 4.77 3.68
CA ILE A 17 -14.62 4.97 2.57
C ILE A 17 -14.90 3.88 1.53
N GLY A 18 -15.59 4.26 0.45
CA GLY A 18 -15.80 3.38 -0.70
C GLY A 18 -14.49 3.07 -1.45
N GLY A 19 -14.50 2.02 -2.27
CA GLY A 19 -13.36 1.60 -3.11
C GLY A 19 -12.64 0.34 -2.61
N ARG A 20 -11.59 -0.06 -3.34
CA ARG A 20 -10.79 -1.24 -3.00
C ARG A 20 -10.02 -0.98 -1.71
N LYS A 21 -10.26 -1.77 -0.66
CA LYS A 21 -9.45 -1.72 0.56
C LYS A 21 -7.98 -1.86 0.18
N ARG A 22 -7.14 -0.93 0.66
CA ARG A 22 -5.69 -1.04 0.49
C ARG A 22 -5.24 -2.27 1.27
N ALA A 23 -4.89 -3.34 0.57
CA ALA A 23 -4.27 -4.54 1.15
C ALA A 23 -2.80 -4.27 1.52
N LYS A 24 -2.56 -3.21 2.30
CA LYS A 24 -1.27 -2.93 2.90
C LYS A 24 -1.19 -3.79 4.14
N THR A 25 -0.52 -4.94 4.05
CA THR A 25 -0.25 -5.75 5.23
C THR A 25 1.00 -5.19 5.90
N GLU A 26 0.90 -4.72 7.14
CA GLU A 26 2.06 -4.21 7.89
C GLU A 26 3.21 -5.23 7.99
N SER A 27 2.88 -6.53 8.01
CA SER A 27 3.86 -7.62 7.96
C SER A 27 4.76 -7.53 6.72
N LYS A 28 4.19 -7.25 5.54
CA LYS A 28 4.96 -7.11 4.30
C LYS A 28 5.90 -5.91 4.33
N LEU A 29 5.52 -4.82 5.00
CA LEU A 29 6.39 -3.65 5.16
C LEU A 29 7.56 -3.96 6.09
N LYS A 30 7.33 -4.68 7.19
CA LYS A 30 8.39 -5.10 8.11
C LYS A 30 9.40 -6.01 7.40
N SER A 31 8.93 -6.97 6.62
CA SER A 31 9.78 -7.83 5.80
C SER A 31 10.55 -7.03 4.74
N ALA A 32 9.90 -6.12 4.02
CA ALA A 32 10.56 -5.23 3.06
C ALA A 32 11.69 -4.41 3.70
N LYS A 33 11.45 -3.83 4.88
CA LYS A 33 12.45 -3.03 5.61
C LYS A 33 13.66 -3.85 6.02
N ARG A 34 13.46 -5.10 6.45
CA ARG A 34 14.57 -6.03 6.76
C ARG A 34 15.41 -6.33 5.53
N LEU A 35 14.76 -6.73 4.43
CA LEU A 35 15.46 -7.05 3.18
C LEU A 35 16.23 -5.84 2.60
N PHE A 36 15.72 -4.61 2.79
CA PHE A 36 16.45 -3.41 2.43
C PHE A 36 17.68 -3.15 3.33
N ALA A 37 17.58 -3.43 4.63
CA ALA A 37 18.73 -3.36 5.53
C ALA A 37 19.81 -4.39 5.17
N ASP A 38 19.40 -5.54 4.64
CA ASP A 38 20.30 -6.59 4.14
C ASP A 38 20.92 -6.24 2.75
N GLY A 39 20.56 -5.08 2.17
CA GLY A 39 21.11 -4.62 0.89
C GLY A 39 20.49 -5.26 -0.36
N VAL A 40 19.37 -5.98 -0.22
CA VAL A 40 18.72 -6.66 -1.35
C VAL A 40 18.12 -5.63 -2.32
N PRO A 41 18.30 -5.79 -3.65
CA PRO A 41 17.76 -4.85 -4.62
C PRO A 41 16.22 -4.86 -4.62
N PRO A 42 15.56 -3.72 -4.89
CA PRO A 42 14.10 -3.59 -4.81
C PRO A 42 13.31 -4.56 -5.69
N LYS A 43 13.91 -5.04 -6.78
CA LYS A 43 13.28 -6.01 -7.70
C LYS A 43 13.11 -7.37 -7.04
N ASP A 44 14.13 -7.84 -6.33
CA ASP A 44 14.09 -9.12 -5.64
C ASP A 44 13.17 -9.05 -4.42
N VAL A 45 13.25 -7.96 -3.64
CA VAL A 45 12.30 -7.70 -2.54
C VAL A 45 10.85 -7.70 -3.02
N ALA A 46 10.56 -7.11 -4.18
CA ALA A 46 9.23 -7.12 -4.77
C ALA A 46 8.77 -8.54 -5.14
N ARG A 47 9.68 -9.35 -5.71
CA ARG A 47 9.44 -10.76 -6.05
C ARG A 47 9.14 -11.60 -4.80
N ASP A 48 9.96 -11.48 -3.76
CA ASP A 48 9.79 -12.22 -2.50
C ASP A 48 8.47 -11.90 -1.79
N LEU A 49 8.02 -10.63 -1.86
CA LEU A 49 6.78 -10.18 -1.23
C LEU A 49 5.53 -10.41 -2.10
N GLY A 50 5.72 -10.87 -3.34
CA GLY A 50 4.66 -11.06 -4.33
C GLY A 50 3.96 -9.74 -4.70
N VAL A 51 4.72 -8.64 -4.78
CA VAL A 51 4.19 -7.32 -5.12
C VAL A 51 4.91 -6.75 -6.33
N SER A 52 4.26 -5.81 -7.03
CA SER A 52 4.94 -5.10 -8.11
C SER A 52 5.95 -4.09 -7.54
N VAL A 53 7.05 -3.85 -8.26
CA VAL A 53 8.04 -2.81 -7.95
C VAL A 53 7.38 -1.42 -7.72
N PRO A 54 6.43 -0.94 -8.56
CA PRO A 54 5.76 0.33 -8.28
C PRO A 54 4.88 0.29 -7.03
N THR A 55 4.30 -0.87 -6.67
CA THR A 55 3.60 -1.04 -5.39
C THR A 55 4.57 -0.90 -4.21
N LEU A 56 5.76 -1.48 -4.33
CA LEU A 56 6.83 -1.37 -3.32
C LEU A 56 7.28 0.08 -3.14
N TYR A 57 7.51 0.82 -4.23
CA TYR A 57 7.84 2.24 -4.17
C TYR A 57 6.73 3.12 -3.59
N ARG A 58 5.46 2.79 -3.87
CA ARG A 58 4.31 3.46 -3.26
C ARG A 58 4.23 3.24 -1.76
N TRP A 59 4.77 2.13 -1.26
CA TRP A 59 4.80 1.80 0.17
C TRP A 59 6.03 2.36 0.89
N LEU A 60 7.18 2.37 0.22
CA LEU A 60 8.49 2.79 0.73
C LEU A 60 9.09 3.81 -0.25
N PRO A 61 8.75 5.10 -0.13
CA PRO A 61 9.32 6.15 -0.95
C PRO A 61 10.83 6.28 -0.70
N ALA A 62 11.55 6.91 -1.63
CA ALA A 62 13.00 7.07 -1.56
C ALA A 62 13.50 7.72 -0.26
N SER A 63 12.68 8.58 0.34
CA SER A 63 12.94 9.22 1.63
C SER A 63 13.01 8.26 2.83
N GLU A 64 12.32 7.12 2.78
CA GLU A 64 12.39 6.11 3.86
C GLU A 64 13.56 5.12 3.68
N ARG A 65 14.18 5.07 2.49
CA ARG A 65 15.36 4.22 2.24
C ARG A 65 16.66 4.86 2.70
N CYS A 66 16.74 6.19 2.77
CA CYS A 66 17.92 6.94 3.21
C CYS A 66 18.08 7.01 4.74
N LYS A 67 17.08 6.52 5.50
CA LYS A 67 17.09 6.52 6.97
C LYS A 67 17.46 5.15 7.57
N ILE A 68 17.80 4.18 6.73
CA ILE A 68 18.15 2.80 7.09
C ILE A 68 19.66 2.66 6.92
#